data_AF-A0A966IDF2-F1
#
_entry.id   AF-A0A966IDF2-F1
#
_cell.length_a   1.000
_cell.length_b   1.000
_cell.length_c   1.000
_cell.angle_alpha   90.00
_cell.angle_beta   90.00
_cell.angle_gamma   90.00
#
_symmetry.space_group_name_H-M   'P 1'
#
loop_
_entity.id
_entity.type
_entity.pdbx_description
1 polymer ?
#
loop_
_entity_poly.entity_id
_entity_poly.type
_entity_poly.pdbx_seq_one_letter_code
_entity_poly.pdbx_strand_id
1 'polypeptide(L)'
;MPRIVLASASPSRRRLLESSGIVPEVLVSGVDEEDSAYVSLSPSELVLALAIVKAHTVKNLIEFPAIVIGCDSTFEFEGESLGKPLTRERAIERAKLLRGNSGVLYTGHCIIDTVREVEISDIA
;
A
#
# COMPACT_ATOMS: atom_id res chain seq x y z
N MET A 1 21.76 -6.30 -12.14
CA MET A 1 20.46 -5.61 -12.14
C MET A 1 20.11 -5.27 -10.69
N PRO A 2 19.48 -4.13 -10.42
CA PRO A 2 19.00 -3.81 -9.07
C PRO A 2 18.04 -4.91 -8.60
N ARG A 3 18.05 -5.21 -7.30
CA ARG A 3 17.05 -6.11 -6.71
C ARG A 3 15.70 -5.42 -6.72
N ILE A 4 14.61 -6.18 -6.78
CA ILE A 4 13.26 -5.61 -6.62
C ILE A 4 12.80 -5.96 -5.22
N VAL A 5 12.44 -4.94 -4.44
CA VAL A 5 12.01 -5.08 -3.05
C VAL A 5 10.57 -4.61 -2.93
N LEU A 6 9.69 -5.47 -2.44
CA LEU A 6 8.31 -5.11 -2.10
C LEU A 6 8.22 -4.70 -0.63
N ALA A 7 7.95 -3.42 -0.38
CA ALA A 7 7.78 -2.83 0.94
C ALA A 7 6.38 -3.10 1.54
N SER A 8 5.88 -4.33 1.42
CA SER A 8 4.51 -4.67 1.82
C SER A 8 4.38 -6.11 2.30
N ALA A 9 3.63 -6.31 3.39
CA ALA A 9 3.24 -7.64 3.85
C ALA A 9 2.09 -8.27 3.05
N SER A 10 1.50 -7.56 2.07
CA SER A 10 0.30 -8.00 1.36
C SER A 10 0.57 -9.21 0.45
N PRO A 11 -0.07 -10.38 0.71
CA PRO A 11 0.06 -11.54 -0.16
C PRO A 11 -0.46 -11.28 -1.58
N SER A 12 -1.47 -10.42 -1.72
CA SER A 12 -2.04 -10.07 -3.03
C SER A 12 -1.08 -9.25 -3.88
N ARG A 13 -0.36 -8.28 -3.29
CA ARG A 13 0.63 -7.47 -4.03
C ARG A 13 1.83 -8.31 -4.47
N ARG A 14 2.30 -9.20 -3.60
CA ARG A 14 3.34 -10.16 -3.97
C ARG A 14 2.91 -11.03 -5.17
N ARG A 15 1.70 -11.63 -5.10
CA ARG A 15 1.17 -12.44 -6.19
C ARG A 15 1.02 -11.67 -7.50
N LEU A 16 0.61 -10.40 -7.44
CA LEU A 16 0.50 -9.54 -8.62
C LEU A 16 1.85 -9.39 -9.34
N LEU A 17 2.90 -9.06 -8.58
CA LEU A 17 4.26 -8.95 -9.13
C LEU A 17 4.74 -10.29 -9.72
N GLU A 18 4.58 -11.39 -8.97
CA GLU A 18 4.98 -12.73 -9.40
C GLU A 18 4.26 -13.14 -10.69
N SER A 19 2.95 -12.87 -10.80
CA SER A 19 2.16 -13.14 -12.01
C SER A 19 2.60 -12.31 -13.23
N SER A 20 3.29 -11.20 -12.99
CA SER A 20 3.87 -10.33 -14.02
C SER A 20 5.33 -10.71 -14.36
N GLY A 21 5.84 -11.83 -13.81
CA GLY A 21 7.23 -12.27 -14.00
C GLY A 21 8.25 -11.57 -13.10
N ILE A 22 7.80 -10.78 -12.12
CA ILE A 22 8.66 -10.07 -11.16
C ILE A 22 8.66 -10.85 -9.85
N VAL A 23 9.82 -11.36 -9.42
CA VAL A 23 9.95 -12.04 -8.13
C VAL A 23 10.62 -11.09 -7.13
N PRO A 24 9.86 -10.38 -6.29
CA PRO A 24 10.43 -9.42 -5.36
C PRO A 24 10.97 -10.10 -4.09
N GLU A 25 11.99 -9.51 -3.49
CA GLU A 25 12.30 -9.71 -2.08
C GLU A 25 11.27 -8.94 -1.24
N VAL A 26 10.66 -9.59 -0.25
CA VAL A 26 9.63 -8.93 0.60
C VAL A 26 10.28 -8.45 1.88
N LEU A 27 10.24 -7.13 2.09
CA LEU A 27 10.67 -6.49 3.34
C LEU A 27 9.50 -5.66 3.88
N VAL A 28 9.01 -5.99 5.07
CA VAL A 28 7.87 -5.29 5.66
C VAL A 28 8.38 -4.06 6.43
N SER A 29 7.85 -2.87 6.12
CA SER A 29 8.32 -1.62 6.70
C SER A 29 8.07 -1.48 8.21
N GLY A 30 7.06 -2.16 8.75
CA GLY A 30 6.65 -2.02 10.16
C GLY A 30 5.99 -0.68 10.50
N VAL A 31 5.59 0.10 9.50
CA VAL A 31 4.92 1.40 9.67
C VAL A 31 3.58 1.21 10.38
N ASP A 32 3.32 2.03 11.40
CA ASP A 32 2.01 2.14 12.01
C ASP A 32 1.07 2.89 11.07
N GLU A 33 0.09 2.17 10.52
CA GLU A 33 -0.88 2.70 9.56
C GLU A 33 -2.01 3.50 10.24
N GLU A 34 -2.11 3.44 11.58
CA GLU A 34 -3.16 4.09 12.38
C GLU A 34 -2.64 5.31 13.17
N ASP A 35 -1.44 5.82 12.84
CA ASP A 35 -0.85 6.99 13.51
C ASP A 35 -1.78 8.22 13.40
N SER A 36 -1.90 8.96 14.51
CA SER A 36 -2.65 10.21 14.62
C SER A 36 -2.27 11.26 13.58
N ALA A 37 -1.05 11.22 13.04
CA ALA A 37 -0.57 12.10 11.97
C ALA A 37 -1.38 11.96 10.67
N TYR A 38 -2.07 10.84 10.47
CA TYR A 38 -2.82 10.58 9.24
C TYR A 38 -4.32 10.88 9.33
N VAL A 39 -4.82 11.27 10.52
CA VAL A 39 -6.26 11.40 10.80
C VAL A 39 -6.94 12.48 9.94
N SER A 40 -6.21 13.52 9.53
CA SER A 40 -6.76 14.60 8.71
C SER A 40 -6.64 14.38 7.20
N LEU A 41 -6.05 13.27 6.76
CA LEU A 41 -5.88 12.98 5.33
C LEU A 41 -7.17 12.39 4.74
N SER A 42 -7.50 12.79 3.51
CA SER A 42 -8.50 12.07 2.73
C SER A 42 -8.04 10.64 2.44
N PRO A 43 -8.95 9.70 2.09
CA PRO A 43 -8.57 8.33 1.74
C PRO A 43 -7.50 8.23 0.65
N SER A 44 -7.57 9.11 -0.36
CA SER A 44 -6.58 9.17 -1.44
C SER A 44 -5.19 9.67 -0.97
N GLU A 45 -5.16 10.71 -0.14
CA GLU A 45 -3.91 11.25 0.42
C GLU A 45 -3.28 10.27 1.42
N LEU A 46 -4.11 9.58 2.22
CA LEU A 46 -3.69 8.58 3.17
C LEU A 46 -2.91 7.45 2.49
N VAL A 47 -3.48 6.85 1.43
CA VAL A 47 -2.83 5.72 0.76
C VAL A 47 -1.53 6.13 0.07
N LEU A 48 -1.46 7.35 -0.47
CA LEU A 48 -0.22 7.88 -1.06
C LEU A 48 0.85 8.09 0.01
N ALA A 49 0.49 8.74 1.12
CA ALA A 49 1.40 9.00 2.23
C ALA A 49 1.94 7.68 2.79
N LEU A 50 1.07 6.70 3.05
CA LEU A 50 1.47 5.38 3.54
C LEU A 50 2.35 4.64 2.53
N ALA A 51 2.06 4.70 1.23
CA ALA A 51 2.91 4.09 0.21
C ALA A 51 4.33 4.68 0.21
N ILE A 52 4.45 6.00 0.28
CA ILE A 52 5.72 6.74 0.36
C ILE A 52 6.48 6.35 1.63
N VAL A 53 5.84 6.45 2.80
CA VAL A 53 6.48 6.14 4.09
C VAL A 53 6.97 4.68 4.11
N LYS A 54 6.18 3.73 3.61
CA LYS A 54 6.59 2.31 3.51
C LYS A 54 7.83 2.14 2.63
N ALA A 55 7.87 2.77 1.45
CA ALA A 55 9.00 2.69 0.54
C ALA A 55 10.27 3.29 1.17
N HIS A 56 10.19 4.49 1.77
CA HIS A 56 11.34 5.12 2.42
C HIS A 56 11.85 4.34 3.63
N THR A 57 10.96 3.80 4.46
CA THR A 57 11.36 2.98 5.59
C THR A 57 12.16 1.78 5.12
N VAL A 58 11.70 1.07 4.08
CA VAL A 58 12.45 -0.07 3.54
C VAL A 58 13.74 0.36 2.83
N LYS A 59 13.73 1.48 2.09
CA LYS A 59 14.95 2.07 1.49
C LYS A 59 16.04 2.29 2.56
N ASN A 60 15.67 2.79 3.74
CA ASN A 60 16.61 3.07 4.82
C ASN A 60 17.12 1.80 5.53
N LEU A 61 16.50 0.64 5.33
CA LEU A 61 16.90 -0.64 5.92
C LEU A 61 17.84 -1.45 5.03
N ILE A 62 18.02 -1.06 3.76
CA ILE A 62 18.82 -1.80 2.79
C ILE A 62 20.10 -1.04 2.45
N GLU A 63 21.19 -1.80 2.24
CA GLU A 63 22.52 -1.26 1.87
C GLU A 63 22.93 -1.68 0.45
N PHE A 64 21.99 -2.16 -0.36
CA PHE A 64 22.24 -2.66 -1.71
C PHE A 64 21.40 -1.93 -2.76
N PRO A 65 21.88 -1.85 -4.02
CA PRO A 65 21.10 -1.36 -5.16
C PRO A 65 19.77 -2.11 -5.35
N ALA A 66 18.67 -1.37 -5.24
CA ALA A 66 17.31 -1.88 -5.39
C ALA A 66 16.34 -0.89 -6.06
N ILE A 67 15.28 -1.45 -6.63
CA ILE A 67 14.00 -0.80 -6.87
C ILE A 67 13.08 -1.15 -5.70
N VAL A 68 12.71 -0.18 -4.87
CA VAL A 68 11.82 -0.37 -3.73
C VAL A 68 10.40 0.03 -4.13
N ILE A 69 9.43 -0.85 -3.89
CA ILE A 69 8.02 -0.65 -4.24
C ILE A 69 7.20 -0.59 -2.95
N GLY A 70 6.77 0.60 -2.57
CA GLY A 70 5.77 0.85 -1.52
C GLY A 70 4.38 0.95 -2.11
N CYS A 71 3.38 0.45 -1.37
CA CYS A 71 2.00 0.47 -1.84
C CYS A 71 1.03 0.33 -0.67
N ASP A 72 -0.04 1.11 -0.70
CA ASP A 72 -1.14 1.07 0.25
C ASP A 72 -2.49 1.21 -0.44
N SER A 73 -3.56 0.69 0.16
CA SER A 73 -4.90 0.71 -0.46
C SER A 73 -5.98 0.84 0.60
N THR A 74 -7.00 1.65 0.30
CA THR A 74 -8.21 1.72 1.10
C THR A 74 -9.45 1.78 0.21
N PHE A 75 -10.54 1.21 0.71
CA PHE A 75 -11.83 1.22 0.03
C PHE A 75 -12.73 2.28 0.67
N GLU A 76 -13.04 3.33 -0.07
CA GLU A 76 -13.96 4.38 0.35
C GLU A 76 -15.40 4.02 -0.03
N PHE A 77 -16.32 4.19 0.92
CA PHE A 77 -17.75 4.08 0.70
C PHE A 77 -18.47 5.24 1.39
N GLU A 78 -19.26 6.01 0.64
CA GLU A 78 -20.01 7.18 1.14
C GLU A 78 -19.13 8.20 1.92
N GLY A 79 -17.89 8.39 1.48
CA GLY A 79 -16.93 9.31 2.10
C GLY A 79 -16.18 8.73 3.31
N GLU A 80 -16.43 7.47 3.69
CA GLU A 80 -15.75 6.79 4.78
C GLU A 80 -14.78 5.72 4.27
N SER A 81 -13.59 5.69 4.87
CA SER A 81 -12.56 4.67 4.62
C SER A 81 -12.92 3.37 5.33
N LEU A 82 -13.21 2.31 4.57
CA LEU A 82 -13.44 0.96 5.08
C LEU A 82 -12.13 0.16 5.06
N GLY A 83 -11.39 0.20 6.17
CA GLY A 83 -10.18 -0.62 6.38
C GLY A 83 -10.46 -2.13 6.43
N LYS A 84 -9.55 -2.95 6.98
CA LYS A 84 -9.82 -4.39 7.13
C LYS A 84 -11.00 -4.63 8.09
N PRO A 85 -11.90 -5.61 7.82
CA PRO A 85 -13.07 -5.84 8.68
C PRO A 85 -12.71 -6.42 10.05
N LEU A 86 -11.54 -7.07 10.18
CA LEU A 86 -10.99 -7.73 11.38
C LEU A 86 -11.81 -8.91 11.93
N THR A 87 -13.15 -8.83 11.88
CA THR A 87 -14.08 -9.87 12.34
C THR A 87 -15.03 -10.31 11.23
N ARG A 88 -15.58 -11.51 11.38
CA ARG A 88 -16.56 -12.08 10.45
C ARG A 88 -17.85 -11.26 10.44
N GLU A 89 -18.29 -10.82 11.60
CA GLU A 89 -19.54 -10.07 11.78
C GLU A 89 -19.46 -8.73 11.05
N ARG A 90 -18.35 -7.99 11.22
CA ARG A 90 -18.08 -6.74 10.48
C ARG A 90 -17.99 -6.97 8.99
N ALA A 91 -17.40 -8.08 8.54
CA ALA A 91 -17.35 -8.40 7.12
C ALA A 91 -18.76 -8.63 6.54
N ILE A 92 -19.65 -9.33 7.26
CA ILE A 92 -21.04 -9.56 6.84
C ILE A 92 -21.84 -8.26 6.85
N GLU A 93 -21.69 -7.42 7.89
CA GLU A 93 -22.33 -6.12 7.99
C GLU A 93 -21.97 -5.23 6.80
N ARG A 94 -20.66 -5.09 6.52
CA ARG A 94 -20.17 -4.32 5.37
C ARG A 94 -20.65 -4.88 4.04
N ALA A 95 -20.65 -6.21 3.87
CA ALA A 95 -21.16 -6.83 2.64
C ALA A 95 -22.65 -6.52 2.41
N LYS A 96 -23.46 -6.45 3.47
CA LYS A 96 -24.88 -6.05 3.36
C LYS A 96 -25.03 -4.58 2.99
N LEU A 97 -24.22 -3.71 3.59
CA LEU A 97 -24.19 -2.27 3.33
C LEU A 97 -23.78 -1.95 1.87
N LEU A 98 -22.79 -2.68 1.35
CA LEU A 98 -22.31 -2.53 -0.02
C LEU A 98 -23.22 -3.17 -1.09
N ARG A 99 -24.21 -3.97 -0.69
CA ARG A 99 -25.04 -4.73 -1.64
C ARG A 99 -25.88 -3.80 -2.50
N GLY A 100 -25.62 -3.81 -3.81
CA GLY A 100 -26.30 -2.95 -4.78
C GLY A 100 -25.70 -1.56 -4.92
N ASN A 101 -24.63 -1.27 -4.19
CA ASN A 101 -23.89 -0.02 -4.22
C ASN A 101 -22.46 -0.24 -4.75
N SER A 102 -21.72 0.85 -4.91
CA SER A 102 -20.31 0.85 -5.28
C SER A 102 -19.53 1.84 -4.43
N GLY A 103 -18.23 1.59 -4.25
CA GLY A 103 -17.29 2.50 -3.61
C GLY A 103 -16.04 2.67 -4.47
N VAL A 104 -15.10 3.47 -4.00
CA VAL A 104 -13.84 3.76 -4.70
C VAL A 104 -12.71 3.03 -3.98
N LEU A 105 -11.91 2.24 -4.71
CA LEU A 105 -10.70 1.65 -4.17
C LEU A 105 -9.51 2.52 -4.56
N TYR A 106 -8.98 3.29 -3.63
CA TYR A 106 -7.75 4.04 -3.84
C TYR A 106 -6.55 3.15 -3.59
N THR A 107 -5.54 3.24 -4.45
CA THR A 107 -4.24 2.61 -4.22
C THR A 107 -3.12 3.62 -4.46
N GLY A 108 -2.40 3.95 -3.40
CA GLY A 108 -1.18 4.73 -3.48
C GLY A 108 0.00 3.83 -3.82
N HIS A 109 0.91 4.34 -4.65
CA HIS A 109 2.13 3.66 -5.06
C HIS A 109 3.31 4.61 -4.87
N CYS A 110 4.46 4.05 -4.47
CA CYS A 110 5.74 4.74 -4.45
C CYS A 110 6.80 3.77 -4.96
N ILE A 111 7.60 4.20 -5.94
CA ILE A 111 8.72 3.45 -6.49
C ILE A 111 9.97 4.29 -6.34
N ILE A 112 10.98 3.72 -5.68
CA ILE A 112 12.29 4.35 -5.48
C ILE A 112 13.36 3.52 -6.20
N ASP A 113 14.02 4.11 -7.19
CA ASP A 113 15.25 3.56 -7.80
C ASP A 113 16.46 4.12 -7.06
N THR A 114 17.09 3.29 -6.24
CA THR A 114 18.26 3.68 -5.43
C THR A 114 19.54 3.89 -6.24
N VAL A 115 19.61 3.39 -7.49
CA VAL A 115 20.78 3.56 -8.36
C VAL A 115 20.70 4.88 -9.12
N ARG A 116 19.50 5.20 -9.63
CA ARG A 116 19.26 6.43 -10.38
C ARG A 116 18.86 7.61 -9.51
N GLU A 117 18.59 7.36 -8.23
CA GLU A 117 18.07 8.34 -7.27
C GLU A 117 16.79 9.00 -7.77
N VAL A 118 15.92 8.20 -8.41
CA VAL A 118 14.62 8.62 -8.92
C VAL A 118 13.53 8.05 -8.04
N GLU A 119 12.53 8.88 -7.74
CA GLU A 119 11.32 8.50 -7.05
C GLU A 119 10.10 8.89 -7.87
N ILE A 120 9.13 7.98 -7.94
CA ILE A 120 7.82 8.22 -8.56
C ILE A 120 6.76 7.74 -7.60
N SER A 121 5.78 8.60 -7.31
CA SER A 121 4.66 8.29 -6.43
C SER A 121 3.37 8.79 -7.07
N ASP A 122 2.32 7.98 -7.05
CA ASP A 122 1.04 8.28 -7.69
C ASP A 122 -0.12 7.52 -7.04
N ILE A 123 -1.35 7.96 -7.30
CA ILE A 123 -2.60 7.35 -6.83
C ILE A 123 -3.35 6.80 -8.03
N ALA A 124 -3.82 5.56 -7.92
CA ALA A 124 -4.75 4.93 -8.84
C ALA A 124 -6.10 4.66 -8.18
#